data_AF-A0A432HBH9-F1
#
_entry.id   AF-A0A432HBH9-F1
#
_cell.length_a   1.000
_cell.length_b   1.000
_cell.length_c   1.000
_cell.angle_alpha   90.00
_cell.angle_beta   90.00
_cell.angle_gamma   90.00
#
_symmetry.space_group_name_H-M   'P 1'
#
loop_
_entity.id
_entity.type
_entity.pdbx_description
1 polymer ?
#
loop_
_entity_poly.entity_id
_entity_poly.type
_entity_poly.pdbx_seq_one_letter_code
_entity_poly.pdbx_strand_id
1 'polypeptide(L)'
;MLKIAIIDGQGGGIGSAIIRKIKESYGESVELIALGTNAIATASMMKAKANKGATGENAIVQNVSQVDLIIGPLSILMANSLMGELTPKMAEAIAS
;
A
#
# COMPACT_ATOMS: atom_id res chain seq x y z
N MET A 1 16.82 1.09 7.91
CA MET A 1 15.61 1.93 7.97
C MET A 1 14.43 1.01 7.78
N LEU A 2 13.43 1.06 8.68
CA LEU A 2 12.25 0.19 8.60
C LEU A 2 11.45 0.54 7.34
N LYS A 3 11.15 -0.45 6.50
CA LYS A 3 10.36 -0.31 5.28
C LYS A 3 8.93 -0.76 5.51
N ILE A 4 7.99 0.13 5.28
CA ILE A 4 6.57 -0.12 5.50
C ILE A 4 5.84 0.03 4.16
N ALA A 5 5.24 -1.06 3.67
CA ALA A 5 4.31 -0.99 2.55
C ALA A 5 2.94 -0.52 3.06
N ILE A 6 2.41 0.52 2.42
CA ILE A 6 1.02 0.95 2.60
C ILE A 6 0.25 0.52 1.37
N ILE A 7 -0.68 -0.43 1.56
CA ILE A 7 -1.50 -0.98 0.48
C ILE A 7 -2.91 -0.38 0.59
N ASP A 8 -3.40 0.18 -0.49
CA ASP A 8 -4.77 0.67 -0.59
C ASP A 8 -5.30 0.55 -2.01
N GLY A 9 -6.62 0.57 -2.16
CA GLY A 9 -7.28 0.71 -3.45
C GLY A 9 -8.24 1.88 -3.47
N GLN A 10 -9.22 1.85 -4.38
CA GLN A 10 -10.39 2.75 -4.38
C GLN A 10 -10.08 4.19 -3.92
N GLY A 11 -9.47 4.99 -4.79
CA GLY A 11 -9.13 6.39 -4.51
C GLY A 11 -7.99 6.63 -3.50
N GLY A 12 -7.55 5.63 -2.72
CA GLY A 12 -6.37 5.68 -1.84
C GLY A 12 -6.54 6.49 -0.56
N GLY A 13 -7.78 6.68 -0.10
CA GLY A 13 -8.08 7.56 1.04
C GLY A 13 -7.54 7.05 2.37
N ILE A 14 -7.67 5.74 2.63
CA ILE A 14 -7.24 5.12 3.90
C ILE A 14 -5.71 5.10 3.97
N GLY A 15 -5.06 4.64 2.90
CA GLY A 15 -3.60 4.62 2.77
C GLY A 15 -2.99 6.01 2.92
N SER A 16 -3.62 7.03 2.32
CA SER A 16 -3.17 8.43 2.47
C SER A 16 -3.25 8.92 3.92
N ALA A 17 -4.30 8.56 4.66
CA ALA A 17 -4.45 8.93 6.06
C ALA A 17 -3.39 8.24 6.94
N ILE A 18 -3.13 6.94 6.69
CA ILE A 18 -2.10 6.17 7.38
C ILE A 18 -0.72 6.80 7.15
N ILE A 19 -0.36 7.10 5.90
CA ILE A 19 0.92 7.71 5.54
C ILE A 19 1.14 9.03 6.29
N ARG A 20 0.14 9.92 6.29
CA ARG A 20 0.23 11.20 7.01
C ARG A 20 0.50 10.98 8.49
N LYS A 21 -0.24 10.05 9.12
CA LYS A 21 -0.09 9.79 10.55
C LYS A 21 1.27 9.21 10.92
N ILE A 22 1.79 8.30 10.08
CA ILE A 22 3.13 7.73 10.28
C ILE A 22 4.19 8.81 10.05
N LYS A 23 4.09 9.63 9.01
CA LYS A 23 5.02 10.75 8.78
C LYS A 23 5.01 11.78 9.91
N GLU A 24 3.85 12.12 10.46
CA GLU A 24 3.74 13.00 11.63
C GLU A 24 4.46 12.44 12.85
N SER A 25 4.37 11.13 13.07
CA SER A 25 4.88 10.49 14.30
C SER A 25 6.35 10.07 14.21
N TYR A 26 6.80 9.68 13.01
CA TYR A 26 8.10 9.05 12.80
C TYR A 26 9.00 9.79 11.79
N GLY A 27 8.48 10.76 11.04
CA GLY A 27 9.25 11.55 10.08
C GLY A 27 9.97 10.69 9.05
N GLU A 28 11.29 10.92 8.92
CA GLU A 28 12.16 10.19 7.98
C GLU A 28 12.87 8.98 8.62
N SER A 29 12.48 8.57 9.84
CA SER A 29 13.04 7.35 10.45
C SER A 29 12.51 6.05 9.83
N VAL A 30 11.48 6.15 8.99
CA VAL A 30 10.83 5.05 8.27
C VAL A 30 10.71 5.35 6.78
N GLU A 31 10.83 4.31 5.94
CA GLU A 31 10.57 4.38 4.51
C GLU A 31 9.15 3.92 4.22
N LEU A 32 8.31 4.79 3.66
CA LEU A 32 6.93 4.45 3.30
C LEU A 32 6.81 4.18 1.81
N ILE A 33 6.33 2.99 1.46
CA ILE A 33 6.16 2.54 0.07
C ILE A 33 4.66 2.42 -0.21
N ALA A 34 4.14 3.29 -1.05
CA ALA A 34 2.75 3.26 -1.49
C ALA A 34 2.56 2.19 -2.57
N LEU A 35 1.81 1.14 -2.27
CA LEU A 35 1.45 0.09 -3.24
C LEU A 35 -0.05 0.15 -3.49
N GLY A 36 -0.46 0.87 -4.54
CA GLY A 36 -1.88 0.95 -4.90
C GLY A 36 -2.32 -0.22 -5.77
N THR A 37 -3.53 -0.73 -5.52
CA THR A 37 -4.19 -1.68 -6.45
C THR A 37 -4.52 -1.02 -7.78
N ASN A 38 -4.66 0.31 -7.80
CA ASN A 38 -4.85 1.14 -8.99
C ASN A 38 -4.01 2.44 -8.94
N ALA A 39 -3.89 3.12 -10.07
CA ALA A 39 -3.00 4.29 -10.21
C ALA A 39 -3.47 5.51 -9.40
N ILE A 40 -4.78 5.69 -9.21
CA ILE A 40 -5.36 6.79 -8.42
C ILE A 40 -5.00 6.59 -6.94
N ALA A 41 -5.14 5.37 -6.42
CA ALA A 41 -4.79 5.06 -5.04
C ALA A 41 -3.31 5.33 -4.75
N THR A 42 -2.42 4.86 -5.63
CA THR A 42 -0.97 5.16 -5.55
C THR A 42 -0.72 6.67 -5.58
N ALA A 43 -1.34 7.40 -6.52
CA ALA A 43 -1.13 8.83 -6.65
C ALA A 43 -1.60 9.61 -5.40
N SER A 44 -2.72 9.23 -4.79
CA SER A 44 -3.21 9.81 -3.54
C SER A 44 -2.22 9.59 -2.40
N MET A 45 -1.71 8.37 -2.25
CA MET A 45 -0.70 8.03 -1.25
C MET A 45 0.63 8.76 -1.48
N MET A 46 1.06 8.93 -2.72
CA MET A 46 2.24 9.74 -3.06
C MET A 46 2.05 11.22 -2.69
N LYS A 47 0.86 11.79 -2.95
CA LYS A 47 0.51 13.16 -2.50
C LYS A 47 0.49 13.28 -0.96
N ALA A 48 0.24 12.18 -0.25
CA ALA A 48 0.37 12.11 1.19
C ALA A 48 1.83 12.02 1.70
N LYS A 49 2.82 12.07 0.79
CA LYS A 49 4.27 12.03 1.05
C LYS A 49 4.83 10.64 1.36
N ALA A 50 4.32 9.60 0.69
CA ALA A 50 5.06 8.33 0.61
C ALA A 50 6.43 8.55 -0.06
N ASN A 51 7.43 7.76 0.31
CA ASN A 51 8.78 7.87 -0.24
C ASN A 51 8.88 7.28 -1.65
N LYS A 52 8.17 6.18 -1.92
CA LYS A 52 8.11 5.47 -3.21
C LYS A 52 6.68 5.03 -3.51
N GLY A 53 6.37 4.83 -4.79
CA GLY A 53 5.05 4.42 -5.23
C GLY A 53 5.10 3.46 -6.42
N ALA A 54 4.28 2.40 -6.37
CA ALA A 54 4.08 1.49 -7.48
C ALA A 54 2.61 1.02 -7.52
N THR A 55 2.15 0.58 -8.69
CA THR A 55 0.73 0.27 -8.94
C THR A 55 0.54 -1.11 -9.54
N GLY A 56 -0.52 -1.80 -9.13
CA GLY A 56 -1.04 -2.99 -9.80
C GLY A 56 -0.49 -4.31 -9.27
N GLU A 57 -0.97 -5.41 -9.84
CA GLU A 57 -0.77 -6.77 -9.29
C GLU A 57 0.70 -7.10 -9.11
N ASN A 58 1.50 -6.95 -10.17
CA ASN A 58 2.90 -7.33 -10.10
C ASN A 58 3.71 -6.42 -9.18
N ALA A 59 3.34 -5.13 -9.07
CA ALA A 59 3.99 -4.23 -8.12
C ALA A 59 3.76 -4.69 -6.68
N ILE A 60 2.53 -5.04 -6.33
CA ILE A 60 2.20 -5.57 -5.00
C ILE A 60 2.95 -6.89 -4.76
N VAL A 61 2.76 -7.89 -5.64
CA VAL A 61 3.35 -9.23 -5.48
C VAL A 61 4.86 -9.21 -5.32
N GLN A 62 5.58 -8.35 -6.05
CA GLN A 62 7.04 -8.30 -5.98
C GLN A 62 7.58 -7.52 -4.78
N ASN A 63 6.82 -6.56 -4.24
CA ASN A 63 7.31 -5.68 -3.16
C ASN A 63 6.89 -6.13 -1.76
N VAL A 64 5.78 -6.85 -1.61
CA VAL A 64 5.29 -7.30 -0.28
C VAL A 64 6.30 -8.18 0.47
N SER A 65 7.11 -8.98 -0.23
CA SER A 65 8.17 -9.80 0.36
C SER A 65 9.47 -9.03 0.68
N GLN A 66 9.55 -7.74 0.32
CA GLN A 66 10.75 -6.91 0.46
C GLN A 66 10.61 -5.81 1.53
N VAL A 67 9.51 -5.81 2.27
CA VAL A 67 9.22 -4.85 3.34
C VAL A 67 9.19 -5.54 4.69
N ASP A 68 9.39 -4.75 5.75
CA ASP A 68 9.36 -5.25 7.13
C ASP A 68 7.93 -5.29 7.70
N LEU A 69 7.04 -4.46 7.17
CA LEU A 69 5.66 -4.34 7.62
C LEU A 69 4.73 -3.96 6.45
N ILE A 70 3.53 -4.55 6.45
CA ILE A 70 2.44 -4.19 5.53
C ILE A 70 1.30 -3.58 6.36
N ILE A 71 0.76 -2.45 5.92
CA ILE A 71 -0.40 -1.79 6.54
C ILE A 71 -1.42 -1.42 5.45
N GLY A 72 -2.69 -1.71 5.69
CA GLY A 72 -3.79 -1.29 4.84
C GLY A 72 -5.14 -1.74 5.40
N PRO A 73 -6.25 -1.41 4.72
CA PRO A 73 -7.57 -1.88 5.13
C PRO A 73 -7.68 -3.40 4.97
N LEU A 74 -8.53 -4.05 5.77
CA LEU A 74 -8.74 -5.51 5.71
C LEU A 74 -9.09 -6.02 4.30
N SER A 75 -9.72 -5.18 3.48
CA SER A 75 -10.06 -5.50 2.10
C SER A 75 -8.85 -5.94 1.26
N ILE A 76 -7.62 -5.54 1.58
CA ILE A 76 -6.41 -5.96 0.84
C ILE A 76 -6.11 -7.46 0.96
N LEU A 77 -6.81 -8.18 1.84
CA LEU A 77 -6.73 -9.64 1.99
C LEU A 77 -7.90 -10.37 1.33
N MET A 78 -8.90 -9.63 0.85
CA MET A 78 -10.14 -10.20 0.30
C MET A 78 -10.08 -10.20 -1.23
N ALA A 79 -9.71 -11.34 -1.82
CA ALA A 79 -9.67 -11.50 -3.27
C ALA A 79 -10.96 -11.02 -3.96
N ASN A 80 -10.81 -10.33 -5.09
CA ASN A 80 -11.86 -9.69 -5.89
C ASN A 80 -12.63 -8.55 -5.18
N SER A 81 -12.16 -8.10 -4.02
CA SER A 81 -12.70 -6.89 -3.38
C SER A 81 -12.30 -5.62 -4.14
N LEU A 82 -12.69 -4.45 -3.61
CA LEU A 82 -12.34 -3.15 -4.19
C LEU A 82 -12.82 -3.03 -5.65
N MET A 83 -14.04 -3.51 -5.93
CA MET A 83 -14.62 -3.60 -7.27
C MET A 83 -13.76 -4.41 -8.27
N GLY A 84 -13.01 -5.39 -7.79
CA GLY A 84 -12.16 -6.26 -8.61
C GLY A 84 -10.73 -5.75 -8.80
N GLU A 85 -10.34 -4.64 -8.17
CA GLU A 85 -8.95 -4.18 -8.20
C GLU A 85 -7.99 -5.13 -7.46
N LEU A 86 -8.46 -5.75 -6.38
CA LEU A 86 -7.65 -6.71 -5.64
C LEU A 86 -7.77 -8.10 -6.25
N THR A 87 -6.71 -8.59 -6.85
CA THR A 87 -6.70 -9.92 -7.46
C THR A 87 -6.42 -11.02 -6.41
N PRO A 88 -6.78 -12.28 -6.68
CA PRO A 88 -6.39 -13.40 -5.83
C PRO A 88 -4.88 -13.48 -5.58
N LYS A 89 -4.06 -13.19 -6.60
CA LYS A 89 -2.60 -13.23 -6.51
C LYS A 89 -2.04 -12.13 -5.60
N MET A 90 -2.65 -10.93 -5.62
CA MET A 90 -2.30 -9.90 -4.63
C MET A 90 -2.62 -10.37 -3.22
N ALA A 91 -3.84 -10.88 -2.99
CA ALA A 91 -4.28 -11.31 -1.66
C ALA A 91 -3.38 -12.42 -1.08
N GLU A 92 -3.02 -13.42 -1.90
CA GLU A 92 -2.09 -14.48 -1.53
C GLU A 92 -0.73 -13.92 -1.14
N ALA A 93 -0.14 -13.06 -1.97
CA ALA A 93 1.17 -12.48 -1.70
C ALA A 93 1.19 -11.56 -0.47
N ILE A 94 0.07 -10.90 -0.15
CA ILE A 94 -0.04 -10.06 1.05
C ILE A 94 -0.16 -10.91 2.32
N ALA A 95 -0.77 -12.10 2.23
CA ALA A 95 -1.06 -12.97 3.38
C ALA A 95 0.00 -14.04 3.66
N SER A 96 0.99 -14.21 2.77
CA SER A 96 2.01 -15.26 2.82
C SER A 96 3.19 -14.96 3.73
#